data_AF-A0A958Z4F7-F1
#
_entry.id   AF-A0A958Z4F7-F1
#
_cell.length_a   1.000
_cell.length_b   1.000
_cell.length_c   1.000
_cell.angle_alpha   90.00
_cell.angle_beta   90.00
_cell.angle_gamma   90.00
#
_symmetry.space_group_name_H-M   'P 1'
#
loop_
_entity.id
_entity.type
_entity.pdbx_description
1 polymer ?
#
loop_
_entity_poly.entity_id
_entity_poly.type
_entity_poly.pdbx_seq_one_letter_code
_entity_poly.pdbx_strand_id
1 'polypeptide(L)'
;MDNIYLLMIVALAALAIADLVVGVSNDAVNFLNSAIGSKALSFRTILIIASLGIFIGAVFSSGMMEVARKGIFVPGEFYFDEIMIIFMAVMITDILLLDFFNTIGLPTSTTVSIVFELLGAAVIMALIKIGHNDAESISAITKYINTEKAIEIIIGILVSVAIAFTVGAIVQYLSRLVFTFHVEKKMKYFGAIFGGIALTCITYFILVKGLKGTPFYSSFKDIIESDTWMLITGSFIFWTIFSQLFMTIFKKNILIIVIAVGTFSLALAFAGNDLVNFIGVPMAAYHSYMDWSASGVAASEYSMHSLAEKVPAEPMLLFIAGGVMV
;
A
#
# COMPACT_ATOMS: atom_id res chain seq x y z
N MET A 1 -22.61 -27.57 -10.94
CA MET A 1 -22.00 -26.69 -9.92
C MET A 1 -20.56 -26.33 -10.29
N ASP A 2 -19.86 -27.16 -11.08
CA ASP A 2 -18.44 -27.04 -11.46
C ASP A 2 -17.98 -25.74 -12.18
N ASN A 3 -18.90 -24.84 -12.53
CA ASN A 3 -18.58 -23.63 -13.29
C ASN A 3 -18.78 -22.32 -12.50
N ILE A 4 -19.46 -22.34 -11.35
CA ILE A 4 -19.79 -21.09 -10.63
C ILE A 4 -18.55 -20.46 -10.00
N TYR A 5 -17.69 -21.25 -9.34
CA TYR A 5 -16.48 -20.73 -8.72
C TYR A 5 -15.46 -20.25 -9.75
N LEU A 6 -15.36 -20.90 -10.91
CA LEU A 6 -14.54 -20.42 -12.03
C LEU A 6 -15.04 -19.07 -12.55
N LEU A 7 -16.36 -18.92 -12.73
CA LEU A 7 -16.97 -17.64 -13.10
C LEU A 7 -16.72 -16.55 -12.05
N MET A 8 -16.74 -16.90 -10.75
CA MET A 8 -16.39 -15.98 -9.67
C MET A 8 -14.93 -15.54 -9.74
N ILE A 9 -13.99 -16.43 -10.05
CA ILE A 9 -12.57 -16.06 -10.24
C ILE A 9 -12.40 -15.12 -11.44
N VAL A 10 -13.06 -15.41 -12.56
CA VAL A 10 -13.03 -14.52 -13.74
C VAL A 10 -13.60 -13.14 -13.40
N ALA A 11 -14.72 -13.09 -12.67
CA ALA A 11 -15.30 -11.84 -12.20
C ALA A 11 -14.36 -11.09 -11.25
N LEU A 12 -13.76 -11.77 -10.26
CA LEU A 12 -12.79 -11.17 -9.33
C LEU A 12 -11.55 -10.62 -10.06
N ALA A 13 -11.07 -11.29 -11.11
CA ALA A 13 -9.97 -10.78 -11.92
C ALA A 13 -10.36 -9.49 -12.68
N ALA A 14 -11.57 -9.42 -13.22
CA ALA A 14 -12.08 -8.21 -13.86
C ALA A 14 -12.28 -7.07 -12.85
N LEU A 15 -12.81 -7.38 -11.66
CA LEU A 15 -12.95 -6.43 -10.57
C LEU A 15 -11.57 -5.92 -10.10
N ALA A 16 -10.57 -6.79 -9.95
CA ALA A 16 -9.21 -6.39 -9.60
C ALA A 16 -8.62 -5.36 -10.59
N ILE A 17 -8.85 -5.53 -11.90
CA ILE A 17 -8.41 -4.57 -12.92
C ILE A 17 -9.13 -3.23 -12.76
N ALA A 18 -10.45 -3.26 -12.58
CA ALA A 18 -11.23 -2.04 -12.36
C ALA A 18 -10.77 -1.31 -11.09
N ASP A 19 -10.53 -2.06 -10.02
CA ASP A 19 -10.12 -1.56 -8.73
C ASP A 19 -8.72 -0.97 -8.76
N LEU A 20 -7.76 -1.59 -9.46
CA LEU A 20 -6.45 -0.98 -9.70
C LEU A 20 -6.56 0.39 -10.38
N VAL A 21 -7.47 0.56 -11.35
CA VAL A 21 -7.64 1.85 -12.04
C VAL A 21 -8.32 2.89 -11.14
N VAL A 22 -9.41 2.50 -10.45
CA VAL A 22 -10.18 3.40 -9.58
C VAL A 22 -9.39 3.77 -8.32
N GLY A 23 -8.70 2.80 -7.73
CA GLY A 23 -7.85 2.95 -6.55
C GLY A 23 -6.65 3.85 -6.78
N VAL A 24 -5.90 3.65 -7.88
CA VAL A 24 -4.82 4.58 -8.26
C VAL A 24 -5.36 5.98 -8.48
N SER A 25 -6.52 6.12 -9.11
CA SER A 25 -7.12 7.43 -9.35
C SER A 25 -7.51 8.14 -8.04
N ASN A 26 -8.07 7.40 -7.09
CA ASN A 26 -8.40 7.89 -5.75
C ASN A 26 -7.14 8.36 -4.99
N ASP A 27 -6.08 7.56 -5.01
CA ASP A 27 -4.87 7.82 -4.23
C ASP A 27 -3.83 8.69 -4.94
N ALA A 28 -3.99 8.98 -6.23
CA ALA A 28 -3.10 9.85 -6.99
C ALA A 28 -2.93 11.23 -6.35
N VAL A 29 -3.99 11.73 -5.73
CA VAL A 29 -4.03 12.99 -5.00
C VAL A 29 -2.98 13.02 -3.87
N ASN A 30 -2.69 11.89 -3.24
CA ASN A 30 -1.77 11.79 -2.10
C ASN A 30 -0.30 12.04 -2.47
N PHE A 31 0.13 11.66 -3.69
CA PHE A 31 1.53 11.81 -4.12
C PHE A 31 1.74 12.84 -5.25
N LEU A 32 0.68 13.26 -5.95
CA LEU A 32 0.78 14.26 -7.01
C LEU A 32 0.52 15.70 -6.54
N ASN A 33 -0.34 15.91 -5.54
CA ASN A 33 -0.80 17.26 -5.16
C ASN A 33 0.33 18.21 -4.80
N SER A 34 1.27 17.77 -3.96
CA SER A 34 2.39 18.62 -3.54
C SER A 34 3.28 19.02 -4.73
N ALA A 35 3.51 18.10 -5.67
CA ALA A 35 4.32 18.35 -6.85
C ALA A 35 3.62 19.27 -7.85
N ILE A 36 2.34 19.01 -8.14
CA ILE A 36 1.53 19.83 -9.05
C ILE A 36 1.37 21.25 -8.48
N GLY A 37 1.03 21.36 -7.20
CA GLY A 37 0.85 22.64 -6.51
C GLY A 37 2.12 23.49 -6.46
N SER A 38 3.30 22.86 -6.41
CA SER A 38 4.59 23.57 -6.40
C SER A 38 4.91 24.28 -7.73
N LYS A 39 4.33 23.83 -8.84
CA LYS A 39 4.66 24.27 -10.21
C LYS A 39 6.15 24.19 -10.58
N ALA A 40 6.94 23.40 -9.86
CA ALA A 40 8.38 23.26 -10.09
C ALA A 40 8.70 22.39 -11.33
N LEU A 41 7.80 21.48 -11.68
CA LEU A 41 7.90 20.56 -12.81
C LEU A 41 6.61 20.64 -13.65
N SER A 42 6.72 20.30 -14.93
CA SER A 42 5.54 20.19 -15.79
C SER A 42 4.68 19.01 -15.34
N PHE A 43 3.36 19.11 -15.51
CA PHE A 43 2.41 18.04 -15.17
C PHE A 43 2.81 16.70 -15.80
N ARG A 44 3.21 16.70 -17.08
CA ARG A 44 3.69 15.50 -17.79
C ARG A 44 4.90 14.87 -17.12
N THR A 45 5.86 15.68 -16.69
CA THR A 45 7.07 15.18 -16.00
C THR A 45 6.72 14.56 -14.66
N ILE A 46 5.82 15.19 -13.89
CA ILE A 46 5.36 14.65 -12.61
C ILE A 46 4.68 13.29 -12.81
N LEU A 47 3.80 13.18 -13.80
CA LEU A 47 3.14 11.91 -14.12
C LEU A 47 4.14 10.82 -14.49
N ILE A 48 5.10 11.08 -15.39
CA ILE A 48 6.13 10.08 -15.77
C ILE A 48 6.90 9.60 -14.53
N ILE A 49 7.30 10.53 -13.64
CA ILE A 49 8.04 10.19 -12.42
C ILE A 49 7.18 9.35 -11.47
N ALA A 50 5.91 9.74 -11.27
CA ALA A 50 4.99 9.01 -10.42
C ALA A 50 4.70 7.61 -10.98
N SER A 51 4.44 7.49 -12.28
CA SER A 51 4.26 6.22 -13.00
C SER A 51 5.44 5.28 -12.82
N LEU A 52 6.68 5.77 -12.95
CA LEU A 52 7.87 4.97 -12.67
C LEU A 52 7.93 4.51 -11.20
N GLY A 53 7.57 5.40 -10.28
CA GLY A 53 7.48 5.08 -8.85
C GLY A 53 6.46 3.97 -8.58
N ILE A 54 5.24 4.10 -9.13
CA ILE A 54 4.17 3.11 -9.03
C ILE A 54 4.63 1.76 -9.58
N PHE A 55 5.16 1.74 -10.80
CA PHE A 55 5.58 0.51 -11.45
C PHE A 55 6.65 -0.24 -10.64
N ILE A 56 7.69 0.48 -10.21
CA ILE A 56 8.77 -0.09 -9.40
C ILE A 56 8.23 -0.54 -8.04
N GLY A 57 7.39 0.27 -7.39
CA GLY A 57 6.78 -0.07 -6.10
C GLY A 57 5.91 -1.33 -6.18
N ALA A 58 5.15 -1.51 -7.26
CA ALA A 58 4.31 -2.67 -7.47
C ALA A 58 5.14 -3.95 -7.68
N VAL A 59 6.13 -3.91 -8.58
CA VAL A 59 6.99 -5.07 -8.90
C VAL A 59 7.77 -5.56 -7.68
N PHE A 60 8.15 -4.67 -6.77
CA PHE A 60 8.90 -5.01 -5.55
C PHE A 60 8.02 -5.06 -4.28
N SER A 61 6.70 -5.06 -4.40
CA SER A 61 5.81 -5.22 -3.25
C SER A 61 5.74 -6.70 -2.84
N SER A 62 6.33 -7.07 -1.70
CA SER A 62 6.31 -8.46 -1.21
C SER A 62 5.73 -8.62 0.20
N GLY A 63 4.92 -7.67 0.67
CA GLY A 63 4.77 -7.46 2.12
C GLY A 63 3.41 -7.69 2.76
N MET A 64 2.28 -7.60 2.04
CA MET A 64 0.99 -7.37 2.73
C MET A 64 -0.15 -8.33 2.40
N MET A 65 0.05 -9.31 1.51
CA MET A 65 -1.00 -10.30 1.19
C MET A 65 -1.58 -11.03 2.42
N GLU A 66 -0.84 -11.04 3.54
CA GLU A 66 -1.30 -11.63 4.80
C GLU A 66 -2.56 -10.94 5.37
N VAL A 67 -2.76 -9.63 5.14
CA VAL A 67 -3.92 -8.88 5.66
C VAL A 67 -5.22 -9.44 5.08
N ALA A 68 -5.28 -9.58 3.75
CA ALA A 68 -6.46 -10.10 3.05
C ALA A 68 -6.71 -11.59 3.29
N ARG A 69 -5.66 -12.36 3.60
CA ARG A 69 -5.76 -13.83 3.75
C ARG A 69 -6.12 -14.28 5.16
N LYS A 70 -5.52 -13.67 6.19
CA LYS A 70 -5.61 -14.14 7.59
C LYS A 70 -5.58 -13.02 8.64
N GLY A 71 -5.53 -11.77 8.18
CA GLY A 71 -5.40 -10.61 9.08
C GLY A 71 -6.68 -10.31 9.86
N ILE A 72 -7.84 -10.57 9.26
CA ILE A 72 -9.15 -10.16 9.80
C ILE A 72 -9.97 -11.35 10.31
N PHE A 73 -10.00 -12.45 9.58
CA PHE A 73 -10.74 -13.65 9.95
C PHE A 73 -9.78 -14.85 10.09
N VAL A 74 -10.24 -15.89 10.80
CA VAL A 74 -9.51 -17.15 11.00
C VAL A 74 -9.88 -18.10 9.86
N PRO A 75 -9.01 -18.31 8.85
CA PRO A 75 -9.43 -18.95 7.61
C PRO A 75 -9.87 -20.40 7.77
N GLY A 76 -9.29 -21.13 8.73
CA GLY A 76 -9.66 -22.52 9.00
C GLY A 76 -11.09 -22.73 9.51
N GLU A 77 -11.73 -21.66 10.01
CA GLU A 77 -13.13 -21.72 10.49
C GLU A 77 -14.15 -21.51 9.35
N PHE A 78 -13.67 -21.19 8.15
CA PHE A 78 -14.50 -21.00 6.96
C PHE A 78 -14.24 -22.07 5.91
N TYR A 79 -15.30 -22.45 5.20
CA TYR A 79 -15.24 -23.32 4.04
C TYR A 79 -14.94 -22.52 2.76
N PHE A 80 -14.55 -23.23 1.71
CA PHE A 80 -14.21 -22.60 0.43
C PHE A 80 -15.34 -21.74 -0.14
N ASP A 81 -16.56 -22.26 -0.16
CA ASP A 81 -17.73 -21.56 -0.70
C ASP A 81 -18.03 -20.27 0.08
N GLU A 82 -17.93 -20.32 1.40
CA GLU A 82 -18.09 -19.15 2.29
C GLU A 82 -17.02 -18.09 2.01
N ILE A 83 -15.75 -18.48 1.87
CA ILE A 83 -14.65 -17.57 1.55
C ILE A 83 -14.85 -16.92 0.18
N MET A 84 -15.30 -17.67 -0.82
CA MET A 84 -15.59 -17.12 -2.14
C MET A 84 -16.71 -16.08 -2.10
N ILE A 85 -17.74 -16.29 -1.26
CA ILE A 85 -18.82 -15.32 -1.05
C ILE A 85 -18.29 -14.06 -0.34
N ILE A 86 -17.45 -14.21 0.70
CA ILE A 86 -16.81 -13.08 1.40
C ILE A 86 -16.02 -12.23 0.40
N PHE A 87 -15.12 -12.86 -0.36
CA PHE A 87 -14.25 -12.15 -1.29
C PHE A 87 -15.02 -11.47 -2.42
N MET A 88 -16.08 -12.09 -2.93
CA MET A 88 -16.96 -11.45 -3.92
C MET A 88 -17.68 -10.22 -3.35
N ALA A 89 -18.25 -10.35 -2.15
CA ALA A 89 -18.95 -9.25 -1.49
C ALA A 89 -18.02 -8.07 -1.21
N VAL A 90 -16.79 -8.36 -0.75
CA VAL A 90 -15.75 -7.35 -0.48
C VAL A 90 -15.39 -6.59 -1.77
N MET A 91 -14.98 -7.29 -2.84
CA MET A 91 -14.55 -6.60 -4.08
C MET A 91 -15.66 -5.78 -4.74
N ILE A 92 -16.90 -6.25 -4.70
CA ILE A 92 -18.04 -5.48 -5.22
C ILE A 92 -18.23 -4.22 -4.37
N THR A 93 -18.14 -4.35 -3.05
CA THR A 93 -18.33 -3.22 -2.12
C THR A 93 -17.22 -2.19 -2.28
N ASP A 94 -15.96 -2.62 -2.39
CA ASP A 94 -14.80 -1.72 -2.50
C ASP A 94 -14.91 -0.85 -3.76
N ILE A 95 -15.16 -1.46 -4.92
CA ILE A 95 -15.31 -0.72 -6.16
C ILE A 95 -16.49 0.26 -6.11
N LEU A 96 -17.63 -0.16 -5.57
CA LEU A 96 -18.79 0.73 -5.45
C LEU A 96 -18.51 1.91 -4.49
N LEU A 97 -17.80 1.64 -3.40
CA LEU A 97 -17.43 2.64 -2.42
C LEU A 97 -16.43 3.63 -3.03
N LEU A 98 -15.35 3.14 -3.62
CA LEU A 98 -14.33 3.98 -4.24
C LEU A 98 -14.88 4.76 -5.43
N ASP A 99 -15.73 4.17 -6.27
CA ASP A 99 -16.38 4.88 -7.38
C ASP A 99 -17.32 5.98 -6.89
N PHE A 100 -18.12 5.71 -5.86
CA PHE A 100 -18.99 6.71 -5.25
C PHE A 100 -18.20 7.91 -4.70
N PHE A 101 -17.16 7.64 -3.91
CA PHE A 101 -16.34 8.69 -3.30
C PHE A 101 -15.53 9.48 -4.33
N ASN A 102 -14.99 8.81 -5.35
CA ASN A 102 -14.35 9.45 -6.49
C ASN A 102 -15.32 10.35 -7.26
N THR A 103 -16.55 9.89 -7.48
CA THR A 103 -17.60 10.65 -8.18
C THR A 103 -17.95 11.96 -7.46
N ILE A 104 -17.97 11.96 -6.13
CA ILE A 104 -18.21 13.17 -5.32
C ILE A 104 -16.93 13.96 -4.99
N GLY A 105 -15.77 13.51 -5.47
CA GLY A 105 -14.48 14.19 -5.30
C GLY A 105 -13.92 14.16 -3.88
N LEU A 106 -14.29 13.15 -3.08
CA LEU A 106 -13.78 12.96 -1.72
C LEU A 106 -12.77 11.80 -1.71
N PRO A 107 -11.48 12.06 -1.44
CA PRO A 107 -10.50 10.99 -1.36
C PRO A 107 -10.80 10.09 -0.16
N THR A 108 -10.82 8.78 -0.39
CA THR A 108 -11.14 7.78 0.63
C THR A 108 -9.96 6.86 0.86
N SER A 109 -9.85 6.24 2.05
CA SER A 109 -8.74 5.34 2.34
C SER A 109 -9.07 3.92 1.92
N THR A 110 -8.42 3.45 0.85
CA THR A 110 -8.52 2.07 0.33
C THR A 110 -8.14 1.04 1.40
N THR A 111 -7.09 1.31 2.18
CA THR A 111 -6.68 0.47 3.32
C THR A 111 -7.77 0.36 4.39
N VAL A 112 -8.49 1.45 4.68
CA VAL A 112 -9.60 1.42 5.65
C VAL A 112 -10.77 0.64 5.07
N SER A 113 -11.14 0.89 3.82
CA SER A 113 -12.25 0.21 3.13
C SER A 113 -12.07 -1.31 3.19
N ILE A 114 -10.95 -1.83 2.67
CA ILE A 114 -10.74 -3.28 2.57
C ILE A 114 -10.72 -3.98 3.94
N VAL A 115 -10.16 -3.32 4.97
CA VAL A 115 -10.12 -3.87 6.34
C VAL A 115 -11.52 -3.99 6.92
N PHE A 116 -12.35 -2.95 6.79
CA PHE A 116 -13.70 -2.95 7.34
C PHE A 116 -14.68 -3.76 6.50
N GLU A 117 -14.49 -3.86 5.19
CA GLU A 117 -15.26 -4.74 4.31
C GLU A 117 -15.01 -6.21 4.63
N LEU A 118 -13.73 -6.62 4.76
CA LEU A 118 -13.38 -7.97 5.18
C LEU A 118 -13.92 -8.29 6.57
N LEU A 119 -13.84 -7.34 7.51
CA LEU A 119 -14.37 -7.51 8.86
C LEU A 119 -15.90 -7.68 8.83
N GLY A 120 -16.60 -6.82 8.10
CA GLY A 120 -18.04 -6.87 7.96
C GLY A 120 -18.52 -8.16 7.30
N ALA A 121 -17.93 -8.53 6.17
CA ALA A 121 -18.27 -9.76 5.45
C ALA A 121 -17.99 -11.01 6.29
N ALA A 122 -16.83 -11.08 6.97
CA ALA A 122 -16.49 -12.19 7.85
C ALA A 122 -17.43 -12.29 9.06
N VAL A 123 -17.80 -11.17 9.69
CA VAL A 123 -18.73 -11.16 10.82
C VAL A 123 -20.12 -11.64 10.39
N ILE A 124 -20.63 -11.19 9.24
CA ILE A 124 -21.93 -11.63 8.72
C ILE A 124 -21.91 -13.13 8.40
N MET A 125 -20.87 -13.62 7.73
CA MET A 125 -20.75 -15.05 7.43
C MET A 125 -20.60 -15.90 8.70
N ALA A 126 -19.83 -15.44 9.69
CA ALA A 126 -19.74 -16.11 11.00
C ALA A 126 -21.10 -16.17 11.71
N LEU A 127 -21.87 -15.07 11.69
CA LEU A 127 -23.23 -15.04 12.24
C LEU A 127 -24.17 -16.01 11.53
N ILE A 128 -24.06 -16.13 10.20
CA ILE A 128 -24.83 -17.12 9.44
C ILE A 128 -24.46 -18.53 9.88
N LYS A 129 -23.18 -18.88 10.03
CA LYS A 129 -22.76 -20.21 10.51
C LYS A 129 -23.26 -20.52 11.91
N ILE A 130 -23.07 -19.58 12.84
CA ILE A 130 -23.54 -19.71 14.22
C ILE A 130 -25.05 -19.89 14.24
N GLY A 131 -25.79 -19.15 13.43
CA GLY A 131 -27.25 -19.25 13.33
C GLY A 131 -27.76 -20.60 12.80
N HIS A 132 -26.93 -21.36 12.08
CA HIS A 132 -27.23 -22.72 11.63
C HIS A 132 -26.73 -23.81 12.59
N ASN A 133 -26.03 -23.43 13.67
CA ASN A 133 -25.49 -24.35 14.66
C ASN A 133 -26.13 -24.10 16.04
N ASP A 134 -27.14 -24.91 16.38
CA ASP A 134 -27.87 -24.80 17.66
C ASP A 134 -26.98 -24.95 18.91
N ALA A 135 -25.74 -25.44 18.77
CA ALA A 135 -24.78 -25.58 19.86
C ALA A 135 -23.90 -24.35 20.09
N GLU A 136 -23.85 -23.41 19.13
CA GLU A 136 -23.06 -22.18 19.23
C GLU A 136 -23.95 -20.98 19.57
N SER A 137 -23.41 -20.03 20.34
CA SER A 137 -24.07 -18.76 20.62
C SER A 137 -23.28 -17.62 19.96
N ILE A 138 -23.86 -16.42 19.93
CA ILE A 138 -23.23 -15.22 19.34
C ILE A 138 -21.84 -14.96 19.95
N SER A 139 -21.54 -15.40 21.17
CA SER A 139 -20.20 -15.28 21.75
C SER A 139 -19.12 -16.05 21.00
N ALA A 140 -19.48 -17.00 20.12
CA ALA A 140 -18.56 -17.78 19.30
C ALA A 140 -17.93 -16.97 18.15
N ILE A 141 -18.39 -15.74 17.87
CA ILE A 141 -17.81 -14.86 16.83
C ILE A 141 -16.29 -14.69 17.01
N THR A 142 -15.80 -14.67 18.25
CA THR A 142 -14.38 -14.53 18.57
C THR A 142 -13.51 -15.69 18.06
N LYS A 143 -14.12 -16.84 17.74
CA LYS A 143 -13.47 -17.99 17.08
C LYS A 143 -13.21 -17.72 15.60
N TYR A 144 -14.13 -17.04 14.93
CA TYR A 144 -14.09 -16.79 13.49
C TYR A 144 -13.29 -15.54 13.12
N ILE A 145 -13.22 -14.56 14.02
CA ILE A 145 -12.54 -13.27 13.78
C ILE A 145 -11.19 -13.26 14.49
N ASN A 146 -10.14 -12.89 13.75
CA ASN A 146 -8.81 -12.66 14.30
C ASN A 146 -8.79 -11.32 15.05
N THR A 147 -9.43 -11.30 16.22
CA THR A 147 -9.76 -10.07 16.96
C THR A 147 -8.49 -9.32 17.38
N GLU A 148 -7.45 -10.05 17.80
CA GLU A 148 -6.16 -9.45 18.17
C GLU A 148 -5.54 -8.70 17.00
N LYS A 149 -5.42 -9.35 15.84
CA LYS A 149 -4.81 -8.74 14.65
C LYS A 149 -5.67 -7.64 14.05
N ALA A 150 -6.99 -7.82 14.01
CA ALA A 150 -7.92 -6.81 13.52
C ALA A 150 -7.85 -5.52 14.37
N ILE A 151 -7.83 -5.65 15.70
CA ILE A 151 -7.67 -4.51 16.61
C ILE A 151 -6.30 -3.85 16.40
N GLU A 152 -5.22 -4.62 16.26
CA GLU A 152 -3.87 -4.10 15.98
C GLU A 152 -3.86 -3.25 14.69
N ILE A 153 -4.49 -3.74 13.61
CA ILE A 153 -4.60 -3.02 12.34
C ILE A 153 -5.41 -1.73 12.51
N ILE A 154 -6.57 -1.78 13.17
CA ILE A 154 -7.44 -0.61 13.38
C ILE A 154 -6.73 0.46 14.23
N ILE A 155 -6.07 0.06 15.31
CA ILE A 155 -5.28 0.97 16.14
C ILE A 155 -4.13 1.57 15.32
N GLY A 156 -3.45 0.75 14.52
CA GLY A 156 -2.37 1.18 13.63
C GLY A 156 -2.82 2.30 12.67
N ILE A 157 -4.01 2.14 12.06
CA ILE A 157 -4.61 3.17 11.19
C ILE A 157 -4.80 4.48 11.97
N LEU A 158 -5.45 4.46 13.13
CA LEU A 158 -5.74 5.67 13.91
C LEU A 158 -4.47 6.37 14.41
N VAL A 159 -3.51 5.58 14.93
CA VAL A 159 -2.24 6.11 15.45
C VAL A 159 -1.39 6.70 14.33
N SER A 160 -1.41 6.11 13.12
CA SER A 160 -0.64 6.61 11.98
C SER A 160 -1.03 8.05 11.61
N VAL A 161 -2.32 8.39 11.66
CA VAL A 161 -2.83 9.75 11.38
C VAL A 161 -2.29 10.75 12.40
N ALA A 162 -2.34 10.40 13.69
CA ALA A 162 -1.84 11.26 14.77
C ALA A 162 -0.32 11.51 14.65
N ILE A 163 0.44 10.47 14.34
CA ILE A 163 1.90 10.58 14.12
C ILE A 163 2.19 11.44 12.89
N ALA A 164 1.54 11.17 11.77
CA ALA A 164 1.74 11.91 10.52
C ALA A 164 1.43 13.40 10.69
N PHE A 165 0.34 13.75 11.37
CA PHE A 165 -0.03 15.14 11.64
C PHE A 165 0.98 15.83 12.56
N THR A 166 1.40 15.17 13.64
CA THR A 166 2.34 15.73 14.60
C THR A 166 3.73 15.97 13.99
N VAL A 167 4.29 14.94 13.35
CA VAL A 167 5.60 15.04 12.68
C VAL A 167 5.53 16.02 11.52
N GLY A 168 4.46 15.99 10.73
CA GLY A 168 4.21 16.94 9.64
C GLY A 168 4.18 18.39 10.13
N ALA A 169 3.48 18.67 11.23
CA ALA A 169 3.42 20.00 11.83
C ALA A 169 4.80 20.49 12.29
N ILE A 170 5.60 19.62 12.93
CA ILE A 170 6.97 19.93 13.37
C ILE A 170 7.86 20.26 12.16
N VAL A 171 7.86 19.39 11.14
CA VAL A 171 8.69 19.57 9.94
C VAL A 171 8.29 20.84 9.17
N GLN A 172 6.99 21.11 9.05
CA GLN A 172 6.50 22.34 8.42
C GLN A 172 6.89 23.59 9.23
N TYR A 173 6.79 23.54 10.56
CA TYR A 173 7.18 24.64 11.44
C TYR A 173 8.69 24.95 11.29
N LEU A 174 9.55 23.92 11.37
CA LEU A 174 10.99 24.07 11.19
C LEU A 174 11.35 24.60 9.80
N SER A 175 10.69 24.08 8.76
CA SER A 175 10.89 24.56 7.38
C SER A 175 10.52 26.04 7.25
N ARG A 176 9.42 26.47 7.86
CA ARG A 176 9.00 27.88 7.89
C ARG A 176 10.01 28.76 8.62
N LEU A 177 10.55 28.32 9.75
CA LEU A 177 11.60 29.06 10.48
C LEU A 177 12.83 29.30 9.59
N VAL A 178 13.31 28.24 8.93
CA VAL A 178 14.47 28.35 8.02
C VAL A 178 14.21 29.36 6.90
N PHE A 179 13.07 29.27 6.21
CA PHE A 179 12.81 30.10 5.01
C PHE A 179 12.11 31.44 5.26
N THR A 180 11.73 31.75 6.51
CA THR A 180 11.01 32.96 6.98
C THR A 180 11.15 34.18 6.02
N PHE A 181 10.05 34.46 5.29
CA PHE A 181 9.80 35.60 4.38
C PHE A 181 10.82 35.88 3.25
N HIS A 182 11.89 35.09 3.12
CA HIS A 182 12.98 35.34 2.16
C HIS A 182 13.42 34.04 1.46
N VAL A 183 12.46 33.30 0.89
CA VAL A 183 12.70 32.00 0.23
C VAL A 183 13.80 32.12 -0.83
N GLU A 184 13.70 33.08 -1.76
CA GLU A 184 14.65 33.20 -2.88
C GLU A 184 16.08 33.50 -2.44
N LYS A 185 16.26 34.42 -1.49
CA LYS A 185 17.59 34.79 -0.98
C LYS A 185 18.21 33.68 -0.16
N LYS A 186 17.42 33.04 0.71
CA LYS A 186 17.90 31.95 1.57
C LYS A 186 18.16 30.66 0.79
N MET A 187 17.42 30.38 -0.28
CA MET A 187 17.68 29.21 -1.12
C MET A 187 19.07 29.24 -1.76
N LYS A 188 19.64 30.42 -2.06
CA LYS A 188 21.01 30.51 -2.60
C LYS A 188 22.10 30.07 -1.61
N TYR A 189 21.86 30.20 -0.31
CA TYR A 189 22.85 29.90 0.74
C TYR A 189 22.56 28.59 1.49
N PHE A 190 21.28 28.34 1.78
CA PHE A 190 20.82 27.19 2.55
C PHE A 190 20.24 26.07 1.68
N GLY A 191 20.07 26.31 0.38
CA GLY A 191 19.45 25.34 -0.52
C GLY A 191 20.22 24.02 -0.59
N ALA A 192 21.55 24.07 -0.65
CA ALA A 192 22.37 22.86 -0.73
C ALA A 192 22.23 21.98 0.52
N ILE A 193 22.25 22.58 1.72
CA ILE A 193 22.07 21.87 2.99
C ILE A 193 20.65 21.32 3.10
N PHE A 194 19.64 22.14 2.77
CA PHE A 194 18.24 21.70 2.82
C PHE A 194 17.97 20.55 1.86
N GLY A 195 18.46 20.65 0.62
CA GLY A 195 18.42 19.57 -0.37
C GLY A 195 19.18 18.33 0.10
N GLY A 196 20.34 18.50 0.73
CA GLY A 196 21.11 17.43 1.37
C GLY A 196 20.31 16.66 2.42
N ILE A 197 19.66 17.38 3.36
CA ILE A 197 18.80 16.77 4.39
C ILE A 197 17.61 16.05 3.73
N ALA A 198 16.88 16.73 2.85
CA ALA A 198 15.67 16.18 2.24
C ALA A 198 15.97 14.93 1.38
N LEU A 199 16.96 15.00 0.50
CA LEU A 199 17.34 13.87 -0.37
C LEU A 199 17.92 12.71 0.44
N THR A 200 18.62 12.97 1.55
CA THR A 200 19.07 11.92 2.46
C THR A 200 17.89 11.19 3.10
N CYS A 201 16.92 11.94 3.64
CA CYS A 201 15.70 11.35 4.21
C CYS A 201 14.93 10.53 3.17
N ILE A 202 14.77 11.05 1.95
CA ILE A 202 14.06 10.35 0.88
C ILE A 202 14.85 9.10 0.41
N THR A 203 16.17 9.20 0.29
CA THR A 203 17.03 8.05 -0.09
C THR A 203 16.93 6.95 0.96
N TYR A 204 17.08 7.30 2.23
CA TYR A 204 16.93 6.35 3.33
C TYR A 204 15.54 5.71 3.31
N PHE A 205 14.49 6.50 3.11
CA PHE A 205 13.13 6.00 2.96
C PHE A 205 12.99 5.01 1.80
N ILE A 206 13.51 5.32 0.61
CA ILE A 206 13.48 4.42 -0.56
C ILE A 206 14.27 3.14 -0.28
N LEU A 207 15.42 3.21 0.40
CA LEU A 207 16.20 2.02 0.73
C LEU A 207 15.44 1.13 1.72
N VAL A 208 14.86 1.72 2.77
CA VAL A 208 14.11 0.95 3.77
C VAL A 208 12.82 0.39 3.18
N LYS A 209 12.01 1.18 2.49
CA LYS A 209 10.72 0.72 1.94
C LYS A 209 10.90 -0.10 0.66
N GLY A 210 11.73 0.36 -0.26
CA GLY A 210 11.94 -0.25 -1.56
C GLY A 210 12.74 -1.55 -1.49
N LEU A 211 13.77 -1.66 -0.63
CA LEU A 211 14.56 -2.90 -0.57
C LEU A 211 13.93 -3.96 0.34
N LYS A 212 13.16 -3.60 1.37
CA LYS A 212 12.51 -4.58 2.27
C LYS A 212 11.63 -5.59 1.55
N GLY A 213 11.02 -5.20 0.43
CA GLY A 213 10.19 -6.06 -0.41
C GLY A 213 10.97 -6.90 -1.43
N THR A 214 12.30 -6.79 -1.45
CA THR A 214 13.13 -7.43 -2.48
C THR A 214 13.83 -8.68 -1.93
N PRO A 215 14.10 -9.68 -2.79
CA PRO A 215 14.98 -10.81 -2.44
C PRO A 215 16.40 -10.36 -2.03
N PHE A 216 16.79 -9.13 -2.41
CA PHE A 216 18.08 -8.54 -2.10
C PHE A 216 18.16 -7.93 -0.71
N TYR A 217 17.05 -7.81 0.03
CA TYR A 217 17.06 -7.19 1.36
C TYR A 217 18.06 -7.85 2.29
N SER A 218 18.10 -9.17 2.33
CA SER A 218 18.99 -9.95 3.20
C SER A 218 20.46 -9.62 2.98
N SER A 219 20.87 -9.39 1.73
CA SER A 219 22.25 -9.04 1.36
C SER A 219 22.66 -7.63 1.77
N PHE A 220 21.70 -6.71 1.92
CA PHE A 220 21.94 -5.32 2.31
C PHE A 220 21.48 -4.98 3.73
N LYS A 221 20.88 -5.94 4.42
CA LYS A 221 20.23 -5.74 5.72
C LYS A 221 21.19 -5.16 6.75
N ASP A 222 22.41 -5.69 6.83
CA ASP A 222 23.41 -5.22 7.80
C ASP A 222 23.81 -3.76 7.50
N ILE A 223 24.06 -3.41 6.24
CA ILE A 223 24.38 -2.02 5.87
C ILE A 223 23.23 -1.06 6.19
N ILE A 224 21.98 -1.50 6.00
CA ILE A 224 20.79 -0.68 6.23
C ILE A 224 20.46 -0.56 7.72
N GLU A 225 20.59 -1.64 8.50
CA GLU A 225 20.17 -1.69 9.91
C GLU A 225 21.33 -1.45 10.90
N SER A 226 22.50 -2.06 10.71
CA SER A 226 23.63 -1.90 11.64
C SER A 226 24.47 -0.64 11.39
N ASP A 227 24.62 -0.19 10.14
CA ASP A 227 25.43 0.98 9.77
C ASP A 227 24.58 2.22 9.42
N THR A 228 23.36 2.31 9.95
CA THR A 228 22.38 3.37 9.67
C THR A 228 22.99 4.78 9.73
N TRP A 229 23.80 5.05 10.77
CA TRP A 229 24.45 6.36 10.94
C TRP A 229 25.46 6.67 9.84
N MET A 230 26.27 5.69 9.43
CA MET A 230 27.23 5.86 8.34
C MET A 230 26.51 6.11 7.02
N LEU A 231 25.41 5.40 6.76
CA LEU A 231 24.59 5.58 5.57
C LEU A 231 23.96 6.98 5.54
N ILE A 232 23.37 7.44 6.64
CA ILE A 232 22.76 8.77 6.74
C ILE A 232 23.83 9.86 6.58
N THR A 233 24.95 9.79 7.30
CA THR A 233 26.00 10.81 7.23
C THR A 233 26.67 10.82 5.86
N GLY A 234 26.99 9.65 5.28
CA GLY A 234 27.55 9.54 3.94
C GLY A 234 26.60 10.10 2.87
N SER A 235 25.31 9.74 2.95
CA SER A 235 24.27 10.27 2.07
C SER A 235 24.12 11.78 2.22
N PHE A 236 24.17 12.31 3.45
CA PHE A 236 24.07 13.74 3.69
C PHE A 236 25.22 14.53 3.07
N ILE A 237 26.46 14.04 3.22
CA ILE A 237 27.64 14.66 2.62
C ILE A 237 27.51 14.63 1.09
N PHE A 238 27.21 13.45 0.52
CA PHE A 238 27.04 13.29 -0.93
C PHE A 238 25.95 14.21 -1.48
N TRP A 239 24.74 14.17 -0.90
CA TRP A 239 23.62 14.95 -1.38
C TRP A 239 23.79 16.45 -1.18
N THR A 240 24.50 16.89 -0.14
CA THR A 240 24.83 18.31 0.05
C THR A 240 25.78 18.80 -1.03
N ILE A 241 26.84 18.03 -1.33
CA ILE A 241 27.80 18.35 -2.41
C ILE A 241 27.08 18.35 -3.76
N PHE A 242 26.30 17.30 -4.05
CA PHE A 242 25.49 17.21 -5.27
C PHE A 242 24.56 18.42 -5.40
N SER A 243 23.86 18.78 -4.33
CA SER A 243 22.94 19.91 -4.33
C SER A 243 23.66 21.23 -4.63
N GLN A 244 24.84 21.44 -4.04
CA GLN A 244 25.67 22.61 -4.30
C GLN A 244 26.14 22.67 -5.75
N LEU A 245 26.63 21.56 -6.29
CA LEU A 245 27.09 21.46 -7.67
C LEU A 245 25.94 21.70 -8.66
N PHE A 246 24.80 21.06 -8.44
CA PHE A 246 23.60 21.23 -9.27
C PHE A 246 23.15 22.69 -9.32
N MET A 247 23.06 23.34 -8.16
CA MET A 247 22.67 24.75 -8.07
C MET A 247 23.67 25.69 -8.74
N THR A 248 24.98 25.39 -8.66
CA THR A 248 26.04 26.22 -9.24
C THR A 248 26.10 26.08 -10.77
N ILE A 249 26.03 24.85 -11.28
CA ILE A 249 26.17 24.55 -12.71
C ILE A 249 24.91 24.94 -13.48
N PHE A 250 23.74 24.46 -13.03
CA PHE A 250 22.49 24.65 -13.76
C PHE A 250 21.77 25.94 -13.39
N LYS A 251 22.20 26.64 -12.34
CA LYS A 251 21.56 27.86 -11.81
C LYS A 251 20.06 27.66 -11.51
N LYS A 252 19.67 26.42 -11.20
CA LYS A 252 18.31 26.01 -10.85
C LYS A 252 18.21 25.68 -9.36
N ASN A 253 17.01 25.77 -8.82
CA ASN A 253 16.76 25.42 -7.43
C ASN A 253 16.76 23.89 -7.24
N ILE A 254 17.49 23.40 -6.23
CA ILE A 254 17.53 21.98 -5.86
C ILE A 254 16.15 21.40 -5.51
N LEU A 255 15.19 22.23 -5.10
CA LEU A 255 13.82 21.80 -4.82
C LEU A 255 13.18 21.06 -6.01
N ILE A 256 13.59 21.35 -7.25
CA ILE A 256 13.12 20.61 -8.42
C ILE A 256 13.49 19.12 -8.32
N ILE A 257 14.71 18.80 -7.86
CA ILE A 257 15.16 17.42 -7.64
C ILE A 257 14.49 16.83 -6.40
N VAL A 258 14.38 17.60 -5.31
CA VAL A 258 13.69 17.14 -4.10
C VAL A 258 12.24 16.76 -4.40
N ILE A 259 11.54 17.56 -5.20
CA ILE A 259 10.16 17.31 -5.61
C ILE A 259 10.10 16.10 -6.54
N ALA A 260 10.99 15.97 -7.54
CA ALA A 260 11.05 14.81 -8.42
C ALA A 260 11.25 13.50 -7.63
N VAL A 261 12.32 13.43 -6.83
CA VAL A 261 12.66 12.23 -6.05
C VAL A 261 11.62 11.98 -4.96
N GLY A 262 11.06 13.05 -4.37
CA GLY A 262 9.96 12.99 -3.42
C GLY A 262 8.70 12.36 -4.01
N THR A 263 8.23 12.85 -5.17
CA THR A 263 7.09 12.27 -5.89
C THR A 263 7.32 10.82 -6.24
N PHE A 264 8.50 10.48 -6.75
CA PHE A 264 8.87 9.09 -7.01
C PHE A 264 8.75 8.23 -5.75
N SER A 265 9.31 8.70 -4.62
CA SER A 265 9.32 7.95 -3.38
C SER A 265 7.93 7.73 -2.79
N LEU A 266 7.05 8.74 -2.86
CA LEU A 266 5.68 8.64 -2.37
C LEU A 266 4.87 7.69 -3.25
N ALA A 267 5.03 7.77 -4.58
CA ALA A 267 4.39 6.87 -5.53
C ALA A 267 4.86 5.41 -5.37
N LEU A 268 6.17 5.20 -5.15
CA LEU A 268 6.75 3.89 -4.84
C LEU A 268 6.18 3.32 -3.53
N ALA A 269 6.05 4.16 -2.50
CA ALA A 269 5.51 3.73 -1.23
C ALA A 269 4.01 3.41 -1.29
N PHE A 270 3.25 4.20 -2.05
CA PHE A 270 1.85 3.94 -2.35
C PHE A 270 1.69 2.57 -3.01
N ALA A 271 2.34 2.32 -4.15
CA ALA A 271 2.21 1.03 -4.82
C ALA A 271 2.77 -0.13 -3.98
N GLY A 272 3.82 0.11 -3.20
CA GLY A 272 4.33 -0.88 -2.26
C GLY A 272 3.34 -1.26 -1.16
N ASN A 273 2.52 -0.30 -0.70
CA ASN A 273 1.59 -0.53 0.39
C ASN A 273 0.16 -0.86 -0.10
N ASP A 274 -0.43 -0.01 -0.90
CA ASP A 274 -1.86 -0.07 -1.22
C ASP A 274 -2.18 -1.08 -2.33
N LEU A 275 -1.18 -1.62 -3.04
CA LEU A 275 -1.39 -2.65 -4.07
C LEU A 275 -2.18 -3.85 -3.54
N VAL A 276 -1.91 -4.27 -2.30
CA VAL A 276 -2.61 -5.41 -1.71
C VAL A 276 -4.09 -5.13 -1.45
N ASN A 277 -4.49 -3.88 -1.29
CA ASN A 277 -5.90 -3.55 -1.13
C ASN A 277 -6.66 -3.95 -2.40
N PHE A 278 -6.05 -3.74 -3.57
CA PHE A 278 -6.68 -3.99 -4.87
C PHE A 278 -6.60 -5.44 -5.34
N ILE A 279 -5.46 -6.11 -5.14
CA ILE A 279 -5.24 -7.47 -5.66
C ILE A 279 -5.21 -8.54 -4.57
N GLY A 280 -5.16 -8.18 -3.29
CA GLY A 280 -4.99 -9.14 -2.19
C GLY A 280 -6.14 -10.13 -2.08
N VAL A 281 -7.38 -9.64 -2.15
CA VAL A 281 -8.59 -10.48 -2.10
C VAL A 281 -8.75 -11.35 -3.36
N PRO A 282 -8.63 -10.83 -4.60
CA PRO A 282 -8.65 -11.65 -5.81
C PRO A 282 -7.55 -12.72 -5.85
N MET A 283 -6.35 -12.38 -5.37
CA MET A 283 -5.24 -13.33 -5.23
C MET A 283 -5.54 -14.42 -4.21
N ALA A 284 -6.07 -14.06 -3.05
CA ALA A 284 -6.47 -15.01 -2.03
C ALA A 284 -7.56 -15.96 -2.56
N ALA A 285 -8.55 -15.43 -3.29
CA ALA A 285 -9.59 -16.23 -3.94
C ALA A 285 -9.02 -17.21 -4.97
N TYR A 286 -8.07 -16.75 -5.79
CA TYR A 286 -7.40 -17.61 -6.76
C TYR A 286 -6.63 -18.75 -6.09
N HIS A 287 -5.88 -18.48 -5.02
CA HIS A 287 -5.19 -19.51 -4.25
C HIS A 287 -6.17 -20.48 -3.58
N SER A 288 -7.23 -19.97 -2.96
CA SER A 288 -8.30 -20.80 -2.40
C SER A 288 -8.92 -21.74 -3.43
N TYR A 289 -9.16 -21.26 -4.66
CA TYR A 289 -9.70 -22.07 -5.74
C TYR A 289 -8.72 -23.17 -6.18
N MET A 290 -7.43 -22.85 -6.32
CA MET A 290 -6.40 -23.82 -6.69
C MET A 290 -6.26 -24.93 -5.65
N ASP A 291 -6.20 -24.55 -4.37
CA ASP A 291 -6.07 -25.51 -3.25
C ASP A 291 -7.32 -26.42 -3.16
N TRP A 292 -8.52 -25.82 -3.23
CA TRP A 292 -9.77 -26.56 -3.22
C TRP A 292 -9.88 -27.49 -4.42
N SER A 293 -9.60 -27.01 -5.64
CA SER A 293 -9.71 -27.80 -6.86
C SER A 293 -8.74 -28.99 -6.87
N ALA A 294 -7.57 -28.85 -6.22
CA ALA A 294 -6.62 -29.95 -6.07
C ALA A 294 -7.06 -30.97 -5.00
N SER A 295 -7.87 -30.56 -4.01
CA SER A 295 -8.28 -31.41 -2.90
C SER A 295 -9.29 -32.51 -3.26
N GLY A 296 -10.16 -32.27 -4.25
CA GLY A 296 -11.28 -33.15 -4.58
C GLY A 296 -12.41 -33.19 -3.54
N VAL A 297 -12.37 -32.34 -2.51
CA VAL A 297 -13.39 -32.21 -1.46
C VAL A 297 -14.53 -31.28 -1.93
N ALA A 298 -15.75 -31.46 -1.42
CA ALA A 298 -16.85 -30.55 -1.71
C ALA A 298 -16.53 -29.12 -1.20
N ALA A 299 -16.98 -28.09 -1.93
CA ALA A 299 -16.72 -26.69 -1.60
C ALA A 299 -17.22 -26.30 -0.19
N SER A 300 -18.35 -26.87 0.23
CA SER A 300 -18.96 -26.67 1.56
C SER A 300 -18.29 -27.46 2.69
N GLU A 301 -17.28 -28.28 2.39
CA GLU A 301 -16.60 -29.15 3.34
C GLU A 301 -15.09 -28.89 3.41
N TYR A 302 -14.52 -28.21 2.40
CA TYR A 302 -13.10 -27.91 2.35
C TYR A 302 -12.77 -26.67 3.18
N SER A 303 -12.17 -26.89 4.35
CA SER A 303 -11.72 -25.82 5.24
C SER A 303 -10.51 -25.07 4.68
N MET A 304 -10.52 -23.73 4.81
CA MET A 304 -9.51 -22.83 4.23
C MET A 304 -8.26 -22.66 5.10
N HIS A 305 -7.76 -23.72 5.71
CA HIS A 305 -6.49 -23.69 6.46
C HIS A 305 -5.30 -23.23 5.61
N SER A 306 -5.29 -23.50 4.29
CA SER A 306 -4.21 -23.12 3.38
C SER A 306 -4.03 -21.59 3.28
N LEU A 307 -5.08 -20.80 3.50
CA LEU A 307 -4.97 -19.33 3.52
C LEU A 307 -4.13 -18.82 4.70
N ALA A 308 -4.01 -19.59 5.78
CA ALA A 308 -3.17 -19.23 6.93
C ALA A 308 -1.67 -19.34 6.62
N GLU A 309 -1.30 -20.16 5.64
CA GLU A 309 0.09 -20.33 5.21
C GLU A 309 0.63 -19.09 4.51
N LYS A 310 1.95 -18.88 4.64
CA LYS A 310 2.63 -17.82 3.91
C LYS A 310 2.77 -18.21 2.46
N VAL A 311 2.30 -17.35 1.56
CA VAL A 311 2.51 -17.54 0.12
C VAL A 311 3.55 -16.56 -0.39
N PRO A 312 4.52 -17.04 -1.20
CA PRO A 312 5.51 -16.16 -1.80
C PRO A 312 4.84 -15.13 -2.72
N ALA A 313 5.51 -13.98 -2.88
CA ALA A 313 5.11 -13.00 -3.88
C ALA A 313 5.10 -13.64 -5.28
N GLU A 314 4.13 -13.28 -6.12
CA GLU A 314 4.03 -13.73 -7.51
C GLU A 314 4.52 -12.63 -8.46
N PRO A 315 5.79 -12.66 -8.90
CA PRO A 315 6.38 -11.51 -9.60
C PRO A 315 5.68 -11.16 -10.91
N MET A 316 5.10 -12.16 -11.59
CA MET A 316 4.39 -11.96 -12.85
C MET A 316 3.08 -11.19 -12.64
N LEU A 317 2.31 -11.53 -11.61
CA LEU A 317 1.06 -10.83 -11.31
C LEU A 317 1.32 -9.42 -10.77
N LEU A 318 2.37 -9.24 -9.98
CA LEU A 318 2.81 -7.90 -9.54
C LEU A 318 3.26 -7.02 -10.72
N PHE A 319 3.94 -7.62 -11.70
CA PHE A 319 4.32 -6.92 -12.93
C PHE A 319 3.10 -6.51 -13.76
N ILE A 320 2.13 -7.40 -13.93
CA ILE A 320 0.87 -7.10 -14.64
C ILE A 320 0.10 -6.00 -13.90
N ALA A 321 -0.04 -6.11 -12.58
CA ALA A 321 -0.71 -5.09 -11.77
C ALA A 321 -0.02 -3.72 -11.90
N GLY A 322 1.31 -3.69 -11.80
CA GLY A 322 2.08 -2.46 -12.03
C GLY A 322 1.88 -1.88 -13.43
N GLY A 323 1.72 -2.74 -14.45
CA GLY A 323 1.41 -2.32 -15.82
C GLY A 323 -0.02 -1.80 -16.01
N VAL A 324 -0.99 -2.26 -15.22
CA VAL A 324 -2.38 -1.73 -15.23
C VAL A 324 -2.47 -0.38 -14.50
N MET A 325 -1.68 -0.19 -13.45
CA MET A 325 -1.68 1.04 -12.63
C MET A 325 -1.04 2.26 -13.32
N VAL A 326 -0.31 2.08 -14.42
CA VAL A 326 0.54 3.11 -15.06
C VAL A 326 0.10 3.42 -16.48
#